data_AF-A0AAW0HG57-F1
#
_entry.id   AF-A0AAW0HG57-F1
#
_cell.length_a   1.000
_cell.length_b   1.000
_cell.length_c   1.000
_cell.angle_alpha   90.00
_cell.angle_beta   90.00
_cell.angle_gamma   90.00
#
_symmetry.space_group_name_H-M   'P 1'
#
loop_
_entity.id
_entity.type
_entity.pdbx_description
1 polymer ?
#
loop_
_entity_poly.entity_id
_entity_poly.type
_entity_poly.pdbx_seq_one_letter_code
_entity_poly.pdbx_strand_id
1 'polypeptide(L)' 'MASSDVCPGFLQVLEMLFTDSKSNYKAALEFYSPGSELQDAGMQLKKLVDTLPEETRKNILKLSEKILTSPLCNQGLNV' A
#
# COMPACT_ATOMS: atom_id res chain seq x y z
N MET A 1 10.68 -5.27 8.54
CA MET A 1 9.70 -4.19 8.77
C MET A 1 9.95 -3.62 10.16
N ALA A 2 10.79 -2.58 10.28
CA ALA A 2 10.92 -1.83 11.54
C ALA A 2 11.61 -0.49 11.24
N SER A 3 10.94 0.36 10.46
CA SER A 3 10.87 1.77 10.80
C SER A 3 9.75 1.85 11.84
N SER A 4 10.00 2.35 13.05
CA SER A 4 8.97 2.46 14.09
C SER A 4 7.80 3.36 13.71
N ASP A 5 7.90 4.07 12.59
CA ASP A 5 7.07 5.23 12.27
C ASP A 5 5.99 4.93 11.23
N VAL A 6 6.01 3.75 10.60
CA VAL A 6 5.07 3.40 9.53
C VAL A 6 3.96 2.50 10.06
N CYS A 7 2.71 2.96 9.95
CA CYS A 7 1.52 2.25 10.42
C CYS A 7 1.41 0.85 9.78
N PRO A 8 1.38 -0.25 10.58
CA PRO A 8 1.27 -1.62 10.05
C PRO A 8 0.04 -1.83 9.16
N GLY A 9 -1.08 -1.20 9.51
CA GLY A 9 -2.31 -1.27 8.70
C GLY A 9 -2.14 -0.63 7.31
N PHE A 10 -1.38 0.46 7.22
CA PHE A 10 -1.06 1.07 5.92
C PHE A 10 -0.19 0.15 5.07
N LEU A 11 0.81 -0.51 5.67
CA LEU A 11 1.64 -1.50 4.98
C LEU A 11 0.81 -2.66 4.43
N GLN A 12 -0.14 -3.15 5.21
CA GLN A 12 -1.02 -4.24 4.79
C GLN A 12 -1.91 -3.85 3.60
N VAL A 13 -2.51 -2.65 3.61
CA VAL A 13 -3.30 -2.14 2.49
C VAL A 13 -2.43 -1.99 1.23
N LEU A 14 -1.20 -1.51 1.39
CA LEU A 14 -0.25 -1.35 0.29
C LEU A 14 0.19 -2.71 -0.29
N GLU A 15 0.44 -3.70 0.56
CA GLU A 15 0.73 -5.07 0.12
C GLU A 15 -0.44 -5.63 -0.70
N MET A 16 -1.67 -5.56 -0.18
CA MET A 16 -2.87 -6.05 -0.86
C MET A 16 -3.16 -5.34 -2.18
N LEU A 17 -2.82 -4.05 -2.30
CA LEU A 17 -2.92 -3.31 -3.56
C LEU A 17 -2.09 -3.99 -4.66
N PHE A 18 -0.88 -4.43 -4.35
CA PHE A 18 0.05 -4.97 -5.35
C PHE A 18 -0.01 -6.49 -5.53
N THR A 19 -0.35 -7.25 -4.49
CA THR A 19 -0.22 -8.72 -4.51
C THR A 19 -1.55 -9.47 -4.51
N ASP A 20 -2.63 -8.86 -4.03
CA ASP A 20 -3.88 -9.56 -3.75
C ASP A 20 -4.98 -9.26 -4.79
N SER A 21 -6.11 -9.96 -4.67
CA SER A 21 -7.32 -9.77 -5.47
C SER A 21 -8.01 -8.42 -5.20
N LYS A 22 -8.82 -7.97 -6.17
CA LYS A 22 -9.65 -6.76 -6.03
C LYS A 22 -10.59 -6.84 -4.83
N SER A 23 -11.15 -8.02 -4.53
CA SER A 23 -12.05 -8.22 -3.39
C SER A 23 -11.34 -8.08 -2.06
N ASN A 24 -10.15 -8.65 -1.92
CA ASN A 24 -9.38 -8.56 -0.68
C ASN A 24 -8.89 -7.13 -0.43
N TYR A 25 -8.42 -6.46 -1.48
CA TYR A 25 -8.08 -5.03 -1.38
C TYR A 25 -9.30 -4.17 -0.99
N LYS A 26 -10.48 -4.44 -1.58
CA LYS A 26 -11.72 -3.73 -1.21
C LYS A 26 -12.08 -3.93 0.26
N ALA A 27 -12.01 -5.17 0.76
CA ALA A 27 -12.28 -5.48 2.16
C ALA A 27 -11.28 -4.77 3.10
N ALA A 28 -10.02 -4.68 2.70
CA ALA A 28 -8.99 -3.96 3.46
C ALA A 28 -9.27 -2.46 3.54
N LEU A 29 -9.79 -1.85 2.47
CA LEU A 29 -10.23 -0.45 2.50
C LEU A 29 -11.47 -0.26 3.39
N GLU A 30 -12.45 -1.16 3.29
CA GLU A 30 -13.71 -1.07 4.06
C GLU A 30 -13.49 -1.09 5.57
N PHE A 31 -12.43 -1.76 6.04
CA PHE A 31 -12.04 -1.76 7.46
C PHE A 31 -11.87 -0.34 8.03
N TYR A 32 -11.42 0.62 7.21
CA TYR A 32 -11.21 2.00 7.61
C TYR A 32 -12.45 2.90 7.44
N SER A 33 -13.58 2.33 7.00
CA SER A 33 -14.84 3.04 6.75
C SER A 33 -14.68 4.33 5.90
N PRO A 34 -13.97 4.29 4.75
CA PRO A 34 -13.82 5.46 3.89
C PRO A 34 -15.18 5.86 3.29
N GLY A 35 -15.33 7.15 2.97
CA GLY A 35 -16.43 7.61 2.13
C GLY A 35 -16.40 6.96 0.74
N SER A 36 -17.54 6.88 0.06
CA SER A 36 -17.68 6.20 -1.24
C SER A 36 -16.71 6.73 -2.29
N GLU A 37 -16.50 8.04 -2.35
CA GLU A 37 -15.57 8.67 -3.31
C GLU A 37 -14.11 8.19 -3.09
N LEU A 38 -13.68 8.06 -1.84
CA LEU A 38 -12.34 7.59 -1.50
C LEU A 38 -12.17 6.09 -1.79
N GLN A 39 -13.21 5.30 -1.50
CA GLN A 39 -13.22 3.88 -1.83
C GLN A 39 -13.15 3.67 -3.34
N ASP A 40 -13.93 4.42 -4.12
CA ASP A 40 -13.95 4.35 -5.58
C ASP A 40 -12.61 4.75 -6.19
N ALA A 41 -11.96 5.79 -5.66
CA ALA A 41 -10.62 6.19 -6.07
C ALA A 41 -9.60 5.06 -5.82
N GLY A 42 -9.64 4.42 -4.65
CA GLY A 42 -8.80 3.26 -4.34
C GLY A 42 -9.06 2.09 -5.30
N MET A 43 -10.32 1.80 -5.61
CA MET A 43 -10.68 0.73 -6.55
C MET A 43 -10.25 1.03 -7.99
N GLN A 44 -10.27 2.29 -8.42
CA GLN A 44 -9.74 2.70 -9.72
C GLN A 44 -8.22 2.51 -9.79
N LEU A 45 -7.48 2.90 -8.75
CA LEU A 45 -6.05 2.64 -8.65
C LEU A 45 -5.75 1.14 -8.75
N LYS A 46 -6.48 0.30 -8.00
CA LYS A 46 -6.32 -1.15 -8.05
C LYS A 46 -6.52 -1.73 -9.46
N LYS A 47 -7.51 -1.23 -10.21
CA LYS A 47 -7.74 -1.66 -11.60
C LYS A 47 -6.52 -1.38 -12.49
N LEU A 48 -5.84 -0.25 -12.33
CA LEU A 48 -4.63 0.09 -13.08
C LEU A 48 -3.43 -0.74 -12.64
N VAL A 49 -3.26 -0.93 -11.32
CA VAL A 49 -2.19 -1.79 -10.79
C VAL A 49 -2.34 -3.22 -11.31
N ASP A 50 -3.56 -3.73 -11.43
CA ASP A 50 -3.85 -5.07 -11.93
C ASP A 50 -3.56 -5.28 -13.42
N THR A 51 -3.36 -4.21 -14.22
CA THR A 51 -2.92 -4.36 -15.61
C THR A 51 -1.42 -4.57 -15.74
N LEU A 52 -0.65 -4.38 -14.67
CA LEU A 52 0.79 -4.55 -14.68
C LEU A 52 1.17 -6.05 -14.62
N PRO A 53 2.29 -6.46 -15.25
CA PRO A 53 2.85 -7.79 -15.05
C PRO A 53 3.11 -8.08 -13.57
N GLU A 54 2.97 -9.34 -13.17
CA GLU A 54 3.15 -9.75 -11.77
C GLU A 54 4.54 -9.37 -11.24
N GLU A 55 5.59 -9.56 -12.05
CA GLU A 55 6.95 -9.17 -11.70
C GLU A 55 7.07 -7.67 -11.44
N THR A 56 6.42 -6.83 -12.27
CA THR A 56 6.39 -5.38 -12.08
C THR A 56 5.75 -5.01 -10.74
N ARG A 57 4.61 -5.61 -10.38
CA ARG A 57 3.94 -5.37 -9.09
C ARG A 57 4.82 -5.75 -7.91
N LYS A 58 5.49 -6.91 -7.97
CA LYS A 58 6.44 -7.36 -6.94
C LYS A 58 7.64 -6.42 -6.80
N ASN A 59 8.18 -5.93 -7.91
CA ASN A 59 9.31 -5.00 -7.90
C ASN A 59 8.93 -3.63 -7.34
N ILE A 60 7.70 -3.16 -7.57
CA ILE A 60 7.17 -1.94 -6.94
C ILE A 60 7.07 -2.12 -5.43
N LEU A 61 6.54 -3.25 -4.93
CA LEU A 61 6.47 -3.51 -3.49
C LEU A 61 7.86 -3.50 -2.83
N LYS A 62 8.84 -4.18 -3.44
CA LYS A 62 10.25 -4.16 -2.98
C LYS A 62 10.86 -2.76 -3.02
N LEU A 63 10.49 -1.93 -4.01
CA LEU A 63 10.91 -0.54 -4.08
C LEU A 63 10.34 0.26 -2.90
N SER A 64 9.06 0.10 -2.58
CA SER A 64 8.43 0.71 -1.40
C SER A 64 9.15 0.29 -0.11
N GLU A 65 9.47 -1.00 0.06
CA GLU A 65 10.24 -1.49 1.21
C GLU A 65 11.63 -0.85 1.32
N LYS A 66 12.35 -0.70 0.20
CA LYS A 66 13.65 -0.01 0.16
C LYS A 66 13.55 1.45 0.58
N ILE A 67 12.48 2.14 0.19
CA ILE A 67 12.23 3.53 0.60
C ILE A 67 11.97 3.60 2.11
N LEU A 68 11.08 2.74 2.62
CA LEU A 68 10.69 2.73 4.04
C LEU A 68 11.82 2.32 4.98
N THR A 69 12.75 1.49 4.51
CA THR A 69 13.92 1.07 5.29
C THR A 69 15.13 2.00 5.12
N SER A 70 15.02 3.03 4.26
CA SER A 70 16.09 3.98 4.04
C SER A 70 16.32 4.87 5.28
N PRO A 71 17.56 5.39 5.48
CA PRO A 71 17.83 6.34 6.55
C PRO A 71 16.94 7.59 6.51
N LEU A 72 16.43 7.98 5.35
CA LEU A 72 15.54 9.14 5.18
C LEU A 72 14.16 8.92 5.81
N CYS A 73 13.65 7.68 5.81
CA CYS A 73 12.36 7.35 6.41
C CYS A 73 12.46 7.03 7.90
N ASN A 74 13.67 6.72 8.39
CA ASN A 74 13.96 6.43 9.79
C ASN A 74 14.50 7.65 10.57
N GLN A 75 14.57 8.81 9.93
CA GLN A 75 14.80 10.08 10.62
C GLN A 75 13.51 10.42 11.35
N GLY A 76 13.44 10.04 12.63
CA GLY A 76 12.31 10.40 13.50
C GLY A 76 11.98 11.88 13.32
N LEU A 77 10.70 12.17 13.13
CA LEU A 77 10.16 13.52 13.00
C LEU A 77 10.53 14.36 14.23
N ASN A 78 11.70 14.99 14.19
CA ASN A 78 12.00 16.18 14.99
C ASN A 78 11.32 17.36 14.29
N VAL A 79 10.00 17.42 14.38
CA VAL A 79 9.20 18.61 14.02
C VAL A 79 8.27 18.93 15.17
#